data_AF-X0WB99-F1
#
_entry.id   AF-X0WB99-F1
#
_cell.length_a   1.000
_cell.length_b   1.000
_cell.length_c   1.000
_cell.angle_alpha   90.00
_cell.angle_beta   90.00
_cell.angle_gamma   90.00
#
_symmetry.space_group_name_H-M   'P 1'
#
loop_
_entity.id
_entity.type
_entity.pdbx_description
1 polymer ?
#
loop_
_entity_poly.entity_id
_entity_poly.type
_entity_poly.pdbx_seq_one_letter_code
_entity_poly.pdbx_strand_id
1 'polypeptide(L)'
;MVDFYSQVPKDLIPNLEYRLAIRKAAQHDRDLQRACMTACREDVLYWLNTFFWLYEPRPRIVDGITLPHKIPFITWLPQDRAILKILKHLGFDDIVVEKSRGEGASWIGVAIVLHYWIFRDMSAMGLVSRNEAAVDNPEDPDSLFWKIDWEL
;
A
#
# COMPACT_ATOMS: atom_id res chain seq x y z
N MET A 1 -5.41 5.24 -19.64
CA MET A 1 -5.51 5.22 -18.17
C MET A 1 -4.90 6.51 -17.68
N VAL A 2 -5.50 7.17 -16.69
CA VAL A 2 -4.87 8.37 -16.12
C VAL A 2 -3.61 7.90 -15.39
N ASP A 3 -2.47 8.53 -15.67
CA ASP A 3 -1.17 8.14 -15.11
C ASP A 3 -0.72 9.22 -14.12
N PHE A 4 -1.04 8.99 -12.85
CA PHE A 4 -0.53 9.80 -11.74
C PHE A 4 0.74 9.18 -11.16
N TYR A 5 0.86 7.85 -11.28
CA TYR A 5 1.99 7.08 -10.77
C TYR A 5 3.34 7.55 -11.31
N SER A 6 3.44 7.90 -12.59
CA SER A 6 4.71 8.36 -13.19
C SER A 6 5.28 9.64 -12.57
N GLN A 7 4.46 10.39 -11.83
CA GLN A 7 4.88 11.60 -11.11
C GLN A 7 5.42 11.32 -9.71
N VAL A 8 5.27 10.09 -9.19
CA VAL A 8 5.66 9.74 -7.82
C VAL A 8 7.12 9.27 -7.79
N PRO A 9 8.02 9.96 -7.06
CA PRO A 9 9.41 9.53 -6.97
C PRO A 9 9.55 8.15 -6.31
N LYS A 10 10.50 7.36 -6.81
CA LYS A 10 10.75 5.97 -6.36
C LYS A 10 11.96 5.81 -5.43
N ASP A 11 12.74 6.86 -5.26
CA ASP A 11 13.81 6.91 -4.27
C ASP A 11 13.27 7.40 -2.92
N LEU A 12 13.81 6.87 -1.82
CA LEU A 12 13.30 7.11 -0.48
C LEU A 12 13.19 8.59 -0.12
N ILE A 13 14.29 9.35 -0.28
CA ILE A 13 14.33 10.76 0.11
C ILE A 13 13.40 11.61 -0.77
N PRO A 14 13.50 11.58 -2.11
CA PRO A 14 12.56 12.28 -2.98
C PRO A 14 11.09 11.91 -2.76
N ASN A 15 10.79 10.63 -2.47
CA ASN A 15 9.42 10.19 -2.19
C ASN A 15 8.89 10.81 -0.88
N LEU A 16 9.70 10.85 0.17
CA LEU A 16 9.32 11.49 1.43
C LEU A 16 9.08 13.00 1.27
N GLU A 17 9.93 13.68 0.52
CA GLU A 17 9.77 15.10 0.19
C GLU A 17 8.48 15.35 -0.60
N TYR A 18 8.22 14.52 -1.61
CA TYR A 18 6.98 14.56 -2.39
C TYR A 18 5.74 14.37 -1.51
N ARG A 19 5.73 13.34 -0.66
CA ARG A 19 4.61 13.05 0.26
C ARG A 19 4.38 14.17 1.26
N LEU A 20 5.45 14.78 1.77
CA LEU A 20 5.36 15.95 2.64
C LEU A 20 4.77 17.15 1.90
N ALA A 21 5.18 17.40 0.66
CA ALA A 21 4.67 18.50 -0.15
C ALA A 21 3.16 18.33 -0.43
N ILE A 22 2.74 17.15 -0.89
CA ILE A 22 1.32 16.82 -1.12
C ILE A 22 0.52 16.98 0.17
N ARG A 23 1.00 16.46 1.30
CA ARG A 23 0.31 16.57 2.60
C ARG A 23 0.16 18.03 3.03
N LYS A 24 1.21 18.85 2.94
CA LYS A 24 1.17 20.28 3.30
C LYS A 24 0.22 21.06 2.41
N ALA A 25 0.26 20.83 1.11
CA ALA A 25 -0.61 21.50 0.16
C ALA A 25 -2.08 21.12 0.40
N ALA A 26 -2.36 19.82 0.55
CA ALA A 26 -3.71 19.32 0.77
C ALA A 26 -4.31 19.71 2.13
N GLN A 27 -3.49 20.06 3.13
CA GLN A 27 -3.98 20.41 4.48
C GLN A 27 -4.99 21.57 4.47
N HIS A 28 -4.88 22.50 3.53
CA HIS A 28 -5.70 23.71 3.46
C HIS A 28 -6.46 23.90 2.14
N ASP A 29 -6.38 22.92 1.23
CA ASP A 29 -6.97 23.00 -0.10
C ASP A 29 -7.95 21.84 -0.33
N ARG A 30 -9.26 22.15 -0.30
CA ARG A 30 -10.33 21.17 -0.48
C ARG A 30 -10.41 20.62 -1.91
N ASP A 31 -10.03 21.42 -2.90
CA ASP A 31 -10.07 20.96 -4.29
C ASP A 31 -8.89 20.03 -4.56
N LEU A 32 -7.72 20.32 -3.99
CA LEU A 32 -6.60 19.39 -3.99
C LEU A 32 -6.92 18.10 -3.23
N GLN A 33 -7.58 18.16 -2.07
CA GLN A 33 -8.02 16.95 -1.36
C GLN A 33 -8.92 16.07 -2.25
N ARG A 34 -9.90 16.66 -2.94
CA ARG A 34 -10.78 15.94 -3.89
C ARG A 34 -10.01 15.38 -5.08
N ALA A 35 -9.05 16.15 -5.61
CA ALA A 35 -8.19 15.71 -6.70
C ALA A 35 -7.32 14.52 -6.27
N CYS A 36 -6.72 14.56 -5.07
CA CYS A 36 -5.98 13.44 -4.50
C CYS A 36 -6.87 12.20 -4.33
N MET A 37 -8.07 12.34 -3.76
CA MET A 37 -9.01 11.21 -3.61
C MET A 37 -9.39 10.61 -4.97
N THR A 38 -9.60 11.45 -5.98
CA THR A 38 -9.86 11.00 -7.36
C THR A 38 -8.65 10.28 -7.95
N ALA A 39 -7.44 10.83 -7.80
CA ALA A 39 -6.22 10.19 -8.26
C ALA A 39 -6.00 8.83 -7.59
N CYS A 40 -6.24 8.73 -6.27
CA CYS A 40 -6.16 7.47 -5.55
C CYS A 40 -7.19 6.45 -6.04
N ARG A 41 -8.42 6.89 -6.33
CA ARG A 41 -9.49 6.03 -6.86
C ARG A 41 -9.15 5.44 -8.23
N GLU A 42 -8.52 6.22 -9.09
CA GLU A 42 -8.24 5.87 -10.49
C GLU A 42 -6.88 5.19 -10.70
N ASP A 43 -5.91 5.41 -9.79
CA ASP A 43 -4.55 4.88 -9.90
C ASP A 43 -4.09 4.30 -8.55
N VAL A 44 -4.13 2.96 -8.43
CA VAL A 44 -3.74 2.24 -7.21
C VAL A 44 -2.26 2.42 -6.89
N LEU A 45 -1.40 2.54 -7.91
CA LEU A 45 0.05 2.64 -7.72
C LEU A 45 0.40 4.04 -7.21
N TYR A 46 -0.28 5.07 -7.72
CA TYR A 46 -0.23 6.41 -7.13
C TYR A 46 -0.65 6.40 -5.65
N TRP A 47 -1.80 5.79 -5.33
CA TRP A 47 -2.30 5.74 -3.95
C TRP A 47 -1.29 5.05 -3.01
N LEU A 48 -0.82 3.86 -3.38
CA LEU A 48 0.15 3.09 -2.62
C LEU A 48 1.44 3.88 -2.36
N ASN A 49 2.05 4.41 -3.43
CA ASN A 49 3.36 5.06 -3.34
C ASN A 49 3.32 6.46 -2.71
N THR A 50 2.13 7.06 -2.58
CA THR A 50 1.95 8.41 -2.03
C THR A 50 1.40 8.40 -0.60
N PHE A 51 0.52 7.45 -0.24
CA PHE A 51 -0.22 7.51 1.03
C PHE A 51 0.01 6.31 1.95
N PHE A 52 0.38 5.15 1.41
CA PHE A 52 0.48 3.89 2.17
C PHE A 52 1.83 3.70 2.88
N TRP A 53 1.81 3.16 4.10
CA TRP A 53 3.02 2.91 4.89
C TRP A 53 3.26 1.40 5.07
N LEU A 54 4.42 1.04 5.60
CA LEU A 54 4.74 -0.33 5.98
C LEU A 54 5.30 -0.32 7.39
N TYR A 55 4.97 -1.39 8.12
CA TYR A 55 5.76 -1.81 9.26
C TYR A 55 6.92 -2.70 8.78
N GLU A 56 8.13 -2.24 9.01
CA GLU A 56 9.38 -2.93 8.72
C GLU A 56 9.93 -3.56 10.01
N PRO A 57 9.72 -4.86 10.26
CA PRO A 57 10.12 -5.50 11.51
C PRO A 57 11.64 -5.65 11.65
N ARG A 58 12.40 -5.57 10.55
CA ARG A 58 13.84 -5.81 10.59
C ARG A 58 14.57 -4.62 11.24
N PRO A 59 15.51 -4.88 12.17
CA PRO A 59 16.39 -3.82 12.65
C PRO A 59 17.26 -3.34 11.49
N ARG A 60 17.27 -2.04 11.26
CA ARG A 60 18.08 -1.41 10.21
C ARG A 60 18.91 -0.31 10.83
N ILE A 61 20.23 -0.42 10.68
CA ILE A 61 21.20 0.54 11.19
C ILE A 61 22.06 1.00 10.00
N VAL A 62 22.14 2.31 9.79
CA VAL A 62 22.99 2.93 8.76
C VAL A 62 23.83 3.99 9.46
N ASP A 63 25.16 3.88 9.35
CA ASP A 63 26.11 4.81 9.98
C ASP A 63 25.87 5.02 11.49
N GLY A 64 25.49 3.94 12.19
CA GLY A 64 25.18 3.97 13.63
C GLY A 64 23.80 4.52 13.98
N ILE A 65 23.00 4.95 12.99
CA ILE A 65 21.65 5.46 13.18
C ILE A 65 20.65 4.34 12.97
N THR A 66 19.81 4.08 13.97
CA THR A 66 18.68 3.14 13.83
C THR A 66 17.57 3.79 13.00
N LEU A 67 17.20 3.14 11.90
CA LEU A 67 16.13 3.61 11.02
C LEU A 67 14.75 3.25 11.60
N PRO A 68 13.70 4.05 11.32
CA PRO A 68 12.37 3.80 11.85
C PRO A 68 11.77 2.50 11.30
N HIS A 69 10.89 1.87 12.10
CA HIS A 69 10.09 0.73 11.66
C HIS A 69 8.95 1.15 10.71
N LYS A 70 8.47 2.39 10.79
CA LYS A 70 7.49 2.93 9.85
C LYS A 70 8.20 3.49 8.61
N ILE A 71 7.95 2.89 7.44
CA ILE A 71 8.52 3.33 6.17
C ILE A 71 7.46 3.56 5.11
N PRO A 72 7.70 4.43 4.12
CA PRO A 72 6.80 4.56 2.98
C PRO A 72 6.76 3.25 2.19
N PHE A 73 5.57 2.80 1.77
CA PHE A 73 5.48 1.72 0.79
C PHE A 73 5.85 2.27 -0.59
N ILE A 74 7.12 2.11 -0.98
CA ILE A 74 7.59 2.45 -2.31
C ILE A 74 7.75 1.15 -3.09
N THR A 75 6.81 0.86 -3.99
CA THR A 75 6.79 -0.40 -4.74
C THR A 75 7.98 -0.49 -5.69
N TRP A 76 8.46 -1.69 -6.00
CA TRP A 76 9.38 -1.90 -7.11
C TRP A 76 8.69 -2.55 -8.30
N LEU A 77 9.36 -2.59 -9.45
CA LEU A 77 8.79 -3.04 -10.72
C LEU A 77 8.09 -4.43 -10.64
N PRO A 78 8.68 -5.48 -10.04
CA PRO A 78 7.95 -6.74 -9.80
C PRO A 78 6.65 -6.59 -8.98
N GLN A 79 6.61 -5.74 -7.96
CA GLN A 79 5.41 -5.50 -7.15
C GLN A 79 4.36 -4.74 -7.97
N ASP A 80 4.76 -3.73 -8.75
CA ASP A 80 3.84 -3.03 -9.67
C ASP A 80 3.16 -4.02 -10.61
N ARG A 81 3.94 -4.92 -11.21
CA ARG A 81 3.42 -5.98 -12.10
C ARG A 81 2.47 -6.92 -11.37
N ALA A 82 2.81 -7.33 -10.15
CA ALA A 82 1.96 -8.20 -9.34
C ALA A 82 0.62 -7.51 -9.00
N ILE A 83 0.66 -6.26 -8.53
CA ILE A 83 -0.53 -5.45 -8.20
C ILE A 83 -1.43 -5.32 -9.42
N LEU A 84 -0.88 -4.89 -10.56
CA LEU A 84 -1.65 -4.70 -11.79
C LEU A 84 -2.21 -6.02 -12.33
N LYS A 85 -1.47 -7.13 -12.19
CA LYS A 85 -1.97 -8.48 -12.52
C LYS A 85 -3.14 -8.87 -11.62
N ILE A 86 -3.04 -8.65 -10.31
CA ILE A 86 -4.13 -8.93 -9.37
C ILE A 86 -5.37 -8.13 -9.76
N LEU A 87 -5.23 -6.81 -9.94
CA LEU A 87 -6.36 -5.95 -10.31
C LEU A 87 -7.04 -6.34 -11.61
N LYS A 88 -6.27 -6.81 -12.60
CA LYS A 88 -6.82 -7.26 -13.89
C LYS A 88 -7.74 -8.47 -13.74
N HIS A 89 -7.47 -9.36 -12.79
CA HIS A 89 -8.19 -10.63 -12.62
C HIS A 89 -9.16 -10.63 -11.42
N LEU A 90 -9.07 -9.63 -10.54
CA LEU A 90 -9.85 -9.54 -9.31
C LEU A 90 -11.36 -9.59 -9.59
N GLY A 91 -12.02 -10.62 -9.05
CA GLY A 91 -13.46 -10.85 -9.21
C GLY A 91 -13.87 -11.63 -10.46
N PHE A 92 -12.92 -12.01 -11.32
CA PHE A 92 -13.19 -12.71 -12.58
C PHE A 92 -12.46 -14.05 -12.69
N ASP A 93 -11.16 -14.09 -12.36
CA ASP A 93 -10.32 -15.26 -12.52
C ASP A 93 -9.48 -15.54 -11.26
N ASP A 94 -9.22 -16.82 -11.00
CA ASP A 94 -8.23 -17.23 -10.01
C ASP A 94 -6.81 -17.03 -10.56
N ILE A 95 -5.94 -16.45 -9.74
CA ILE A 95 -4.52 -16.31 -10.07
C ILE A 95 -3.64 -16.85 -8.96
N VAL A 96 -2.49 -17.38 -9.37
CA VAL A 96 -1.42 -17.82 -8.47
C VAL A 96 -0.23 -16.89 -8.65
N VAL A 97 0.35 -16.46 -7.52
CA VAL A 97 1.56 -15.64 -7.46
C VAL A 97 2.63 -16.43 -6.72
N GLU A 98 3.59 -16.95 -7.47
CA GLU A 98 4.83 -17.48 -6.90
C GLU A 98 5.73 -16.32 -6.48
N LYS A 99 6.27 -16.39 -5.26
CA LYS A 99 7.03 -15.29 -4.66
C LYS A 99 8.11 -15.79 -3.73
N SER A 100 9.15 -15.00 -3.51
CA SER A 100 10.17 -15.27 -2.49
C SER A 100 9.75 -14.76 -1.10
N ARG A 101 10.49 -15.13 -0.07
CA ARG A 101 10.28 -14.56 1.28
C ARG A 101 10.69 -13.08 1.30
N GLY A 102 9.96 -12.27 2.07
CA GLY A 102 10.31 -10.86 2.29
C GLY A 102 9.91 -9.89 1.18
N GLU A 103 9.07 -10.29 0.23
CA GLU A 103 8.64 -9.43 -0.89
C GLU A 103 7.39 -8.57 -0.61
N GLY A 104 6.81 -8.66 0.59
CA GLY A 104 5.64 -7.86 0.96
C GLY A 104 4.31 -8.33 0.35
N ALA A 105 4.18 -9.59 -0.04
CA ALA A 105 2.98 -10.12 -0.69
C ALA A 105 1.68 -9.93 0.15
N SER A 106 1.75 -10.10 1.47
CA SER A 106 0.57 -9.87 2.34
C SER A 106 0.19 -8.39 2.43
N TRP A 107 1.18 -7.48 2.46
CA TRP A 107 0.94 -6.04 2.36
C TRP A 107 0.25 -5.65 1.05
N ILE A 108 0.64 -6.25 -0.07
CA ILE A 108 -0.01 -6.02 -1.38
C ILE A 108 -1.47 -6.49 -1.34
N GLY A 109 -1.73 -7.68 -0.82
CA GLY A 109 -3.10 -8.20 -0.70
C GLY A 109 -3.99 -7.30 0.16
N VAL A 110 -3.49 -6.89 1.33
CA VAL A 110 -4.17 -5.97 2.24
C VAL A 110 -4.41 -4.62 1.59
N ALA A 111 -3.42 -4.05 0.89
CA ALA A 111 -3.57 -2.77 0.22
C ALA A 111 -4.66 -2.79 -0.85
N ILE A 112 -4.74 -3.86 -1.66
CA ILE A 112 -5.77 -3.98 -2.70
C ILE A 112 -7.17 -4.07 -2.07
N VAL A 113 -7.30 -4.85 -0.99
CA VAL A 113 -8.55 -4.94 -0.22
C VAL A 113 -8.93 -3.58 0.37
N LEU A 114 -7.98 -2.86 0.96
CA LEU A 114 -8.27 -1.54 1.52
C LEU A 114 -8.62 -0.52 0.43
N HIS A 115 -7.96 -0.56 -0.73
CA HIS A 115 -8.27 0.30 -1.88
C HIS A 115 -9.72 0.13 -2.33
N TYR A 116 -10.15 -1.11 -2.56
CA TYR A 116 -11.52 -1.38 -2.99
C TYR A 116 -12.54 -1.03 -1.90
N TRP A 117 -12.22 -1.27 -0.63
CA TRP A 117 -13.08 -0.87 0.48
C TRP A 117 -13.28 0.65 0.55
N ILE A 118 -12.24 1.45 0.31
CA ILE A 118 -12.30 2.92 0.34
C ILE A 118 -12.95 3.51 -0.92
N PHE A 119 -12.65 2.95 -2.10
CA PHE A 119 -12.87 3.62 -3.39
C PHE A 119 -13.90 2.94 -4.30
N ARG A 120 -14.48 1.80 -3.90
CA ARG A 120 -15.44 1.04 -4.70
C ARG A 120 -16.64 0.65 -3.84
N ASP A 121 -17.75 1.34 -4.08
CA ASP A 121 -19.02 1.07 -3.40
C ASP A 121 -19.45 -0.40 -3.57
N MET A 122 -20.07 -0.96 -2.52
CA MET A 122 -20.63 -2.31 -2.52
C MET A 122 -19.63 -3.44 -2.81
N SER A 123 -18.35 -3.22 -2.50
CA SER A 123 -17.31 -4.25 -2.62
C SER A 123 -17.31 -5.19 -1.41
N ALA A 124 -17.34 -6.50 -1.65
CA ALA A 124 -17.13 -7.53 -0.64
C ALA A 124 -15.85 -8.30 -0.96
N MET A 125 -14.90 -8.32 -0.02
CA MET A 125 -13.62 -9.02 -0.18
C MET A 125 -13.27 -9.80 1.08
N GLY A 126 -12.82 -11.04 0.89
CA GLY A 126 -12.32 -11.89 1.97
C GLY A 126 -10.80 -11.92 1.98
N LEU A 127 -10.21 -11.80 3.16
CA LEU A 127 -8.80 -12.10 3.42
C LEU A 127 -8.72 -13.45 4.13
N VAL A 128 -7.89 -14.35 3.61
CA VAL A 128 -7.74 -15.71 4.13
C VAL A 128 -6.26 -16.00 4.33
N SER A 129 -5.95 -16.67 5.43
CA SER A 129 -4.61 -17.14 5.78
C SER A 129 -4.70 -18.59 6.29
N ARG A 130 -3.56 -19.14 6.72
CA ARG A 130 -3.47 -20.55 7.18
C ARG A 130 -4.40 -20.89 8.34
N ASN A 131 -4.74 -19.91 9.19
CA ASN A 131 -5.62 -20.05 10.36
C ASN A 131 -6.16 -18.68 10.77
N GLU A 132 -7.12 -18.68 11.71
CA GLU A 132 -7.80 -17.49 12.24
C GLU A 132 -6.82 -16.45 12.78
N ALA A 133 -5.90 -16.85 13.67
CA ALA A 133 -4.92 -15.92 14.26
C ALA A 133 -3.97 -15.28 13.23
N ALA A 134 -3.69 -15.94 12.10
CA ALA A 134 -2.90 -15.37 11.02
C ALA A 134 -3.73 -14.43 10.11
N VAL A 135 -5.06 -14.47 10.21
CA VAL A 135 -5.94 -13.47 9.60
C VAL A 135 -6.09 -12.29 10.54
N ASP A 136 -6.46 -12.54 11.79
CA ASP A 136 -6.83 -11.50 12.75
C ASP A 136 -6.21 -11.77 14.13
N ASN A 137 -5.14 -11.03 14.42
CA ASN A 137 -4.53 -10.98 15.74
C ASN A 137 -3.94 -9.58 15.96
N PRO A 138 -4.54 -8.74 16.83
CA PRO A 138 -4.11 -7.36 17.05
C PRO A 138 -2.74 -7.24 17.75
N GLU A 139 -2.21 -8.34 18.31
CA GLU A 139 -0.89 -8.36 18.95
C GLU A 139 0.22 -8.87 18.01
N ASP A 140 -0.12 -9.35 16.80
CA ASP A 140 0.84 -9.91 15.84
C ASP A 140 0.88 -9.09 14.55
N PRO A 141 1.96 -8.33 14.30
CA PRO A 141 2.17 -7.59 13.07
C PRO A 141 2.19 -8.41 11.78
N ASP A 142 2.28 -9.74 11.87
CA ASP A 142 2.18 -10.61 10.69
C ASP A 142 0.73 -10.91 10.28
N SER A 143 -0.25 -10.74 11.18
CA SER A 143 -1.66 -10.96 10.85
C SER A 143 -2.17 -9.97 9.80
N LEU A 144 -3.17 -10.37 9.02
CA LEU A 144 -3.67 -9.56 7.90
C LEU A 144 -4.47 -8.34 8.38
N PHE A 145 -5.30 -8.49 9.40
CA PHE A 145 -6.14 -7.41 9.92
C PHE A 145 -5.35 -6.42 10.76
N TRP A 146 -4.29 -6.86 11.47
CA TRP A 146 -3.35 -5.92 12.08
C TRP A 146 -2.75 -4.95 11.05
N LYS A 147 -2.44 -5.43 9.85
CA LYS A 147 -1.93 -4.58 8.75
C LYS A 147 -2.97 -3.60 8.23
N ILE A 148 -4.26 -3.94 8.32
CA ILE A 148 -5.35 -3.00 8.03
C ILE A 148 -5.39 -1.93 9.11
N ASP A 149 -5.40 -2.32 10.39
CA ASP A 149 -5.42 -1.39 11.53
C ASP A 149 -4.20 -0.45 11.51
N TRP A 150 -3.05 -0.91 11.03
CA TRP A 150 -1.85 -0.10 10.87
C TRP A 150 -2.02 1.08 9.89
N GLU A 151 -2.88 0.94 8.88
CA GLU A 151 -3.08 1.93 7.82
C GLU A 151 -4.26 2.89 8.07
N LEU A 152 -5.14 2.55 9.02
CA LEU A 152 -6.33 3.33 9.38
C LEU A 152 -6.10 4.23 10.60
#